data_AF-A0A1Z9J5E9-F1
#
_entry.id   AF-A0A1Z9J5E9-F1
#
_cell.length_a   1.000
_cell.length_b   1.000
_cell.length_c   1.000
_cell.angle_alpha   90.00
_cell.angle_beta   90.00
_cell.angle_gamma   90.00
#
_symmetry.space_group_name_H-M   'P 1'
#
loop_
_entity.id
_entity.type
_entity.pdbx_description
1 polymer ?
#
loop_
_entity_poly.entity_id
_entity_poly.type
_entity_poly.pdbx_seq_one_letter_code
_entity_poly.pdbx_strand_id
1 'polypeptide(L)' 'MENECIGCGCTDSRACASGNEPCHWLEVDEAMGLGVCSNCPSHVEELRQRQANLAEFAKEEMSSGASAE' A
#
# COMPACT_ATOMS: atom_id res chain seq x y z
N MET A 1 -4.74 11.48 -3.14
CA MET A 1 -3.63 10.79 -2.46
C MET A 1 -3.02 9.91 -3.53
N GLU A 2 -1.72 10.03 -3.79
CA GLU A 2 -1.05 9.25 -4.85
C GLU A 2 -0.49 7.98 -4.22
N ASN A 3 -0.51 6.86 -4.93
CA ASN A 3 -0.02 5.58 -4.41
C ASN A 3 1.50 5.53 -4.56
N GLU A 4 2.21 5.20 -3.49
CA GLU A 4 3.68 5.10 -3.52
C GLU A 4 4.15 3.66 -3.32
N CYS A 5 5.07 3.21 -4.16
CA CYS A 5 5.65 1.89 -4.03
C CYS A 5 6.57 1.79 -2.80
N ILE A 6 6.26 0.89 -1.86
CA ILE A 6 7.06 0.72 -0.63
C ILE A 6 8.49 0.20 -0.88
N GLY A 7 8.76 -0.37 -2.05
CA GLY A 7 10.09 -0.88 -2.42
C GLY A 7 10.97 0.15 -3.13
N CYS A 8 10.42 0.88 -4.11
CA CYS A 8 11.21 1.79 -4.96
C CYS A 8 10.72 3.24 -4.98
N GLY A 9 9.59 3.55 -4.35
CA GLY A 9 9.00 4.89 -4.31
C GLY A 9 8.40 5.36 -5.64
N CYS A 10 8.17 4.47 -6.61
CA CYS A 10 7.44 4.86 -7.82
C CYS A 10 6.00 5.22 -7.48
N THR A 11 5.40 6.11 -8.27
CA THR A 11 4.03 6.59 -8.09
C THR A 11 3.24 6.53 -9.38
N ASP A 12 1.94 6.85 -9.33
CA ASP A 12 1.05 6.86 -10.50
C ASP A 12 1.56 7.76 -11.63
N SER A 13 2.20 8.88 -11.25
CA SER A 13 2.81 9.83 -12.18
C SER A 13 4.29 9.57 -12.47
N ARG A 14 4.95 8.67 -11.71
CA ARG A 14 6.39 8.39 -11.79
C ARG A 14 6.68 6.90 -11.69
N ALA A 15 6.51 6.18 -12.79
CA ALA A 15 6.91 4.78 -12.89
C ALA A 15 8.44 4.63 -12.84
N CYS A 16 8.94 3.65 -12.08
CA CYS A 16 10.33 3.23 -12.19
C CYS A 16 10.50 2.40 -13.46
N ALA A 17 11.70 2.42 -14.04
CA ALA A 17 12.03 1.62 -15.21
C ALA A 17 13.03 0.54 -14.79
N SER A 18 12.63 -0.73 -14.94
CA SER A 18 13.56 -1.86 -14.86
C SER A 18 13.63 -2.52 -16.22
N GLY A 19 14.73 -2.28 -16.92
CA GLY A 19 14.92 -2.73 -18.29
C GLY A 19 14.37 -1.73 -19.31
N ASN A 20 13.55 -2.22 -20.25
CA ASN A 20 13.05 -1.42 -21.39
C ASN A 20 11.60 -0.92 -21.22
N GLU A 21 10.88 -1.38 -20.20
CA GLU A 21 9.48 -1.04 -19.98
C GLU A 21 9.25 -0.38 -18.61
N PRO A 22 8.31 0.58 -18.52
CA PRO A 22 7.93 1.16 -17.25
C PRO A 22 7.25 0.10 -16.37
N CYS A 23 7.48 0.20 -15.05
CA CYS A 23 6.79 -0.67 -14.10
C CYS A 23 5.28 -0.41 -14.12
N HIS A 24 4.53 -1.40 -13.68
CA HIS A 24 3.08 -1.29 -13.44
C HIS A 24 2.75 -1.76 -12.03
N TRP A 25 1.62 -1.33 -11.49
CA TRP A 25 1.16 -1.77 -10.17
C TRP A 25 0.83 -3.28 -10.20
N LEU A 26 1.43 -4.04 -9.27
CA LEU A 26 1.03 -5.43 -9.01
C LEU A 26 -0.07 -5.48 -7.96
N GLU A 27 0.09 -4.67 -6.91
CA GLU A 27 -0.84 -4.59 -5.79
C GLU A 27 -0.86 -3.13 -5.31
N VAL A 28 -2.03 -2.58 -5.02
CA VAL A 28 -2.17 -1.21 -4.54
C VAL A 28 -3.19 -1.16 -3.43
N ASP A 29 -2.91 -0.34 -2.41
CA ASP A 29 -3.84 -0.02 -1.35
C ASP A 29 -4.12 1.48 -1.37
N GLU A 30 -5.28 1.85 -1.90
CA GLU A 30 -5.74 3.23 -2.01
C GLU A 30 -6.06 3.86 -0.65
N ALA A 31 -6.37 3.03 0.37
CA ALA A 31 -6.68 3.52 1.71
C ALA A 31 -5.42 4.01 2.44
N MET A 32 -4.29 3.34 2.23
CA MET A 32 -2.98 3.71 2.78
C MET A 32 -2.20 4.66 1.87
N GLY A 33 -2.57 4.78 0.60
CA GLY A 33 -1.74 5.45 -0.40
C GLY A 33 -0.42 4.72 -0.68
N LEU A 34 -0.41 3.40 -0.50
CA LEU A 34 0.78 2.57 -0.68
C LEU A 34 0.55 1.53 -1.76
N GLY A 35 1.61 1.09 -2.42
CA GLY A 35 1.53 0.06 -3.46
C GLY A 35 2.82 -0.73 -3.60
N VAL A 36 2.78 -1.70 -4.51
CA VAL A 36 3.93 -2.47 -4.95
C VAL A 36 3.87 -2.61 -6.46
N CYS A 37 4.93 -2.15 -7.14
CA CYS A 37 5.04 -2.27 -8.59
C CYS A 37 5.68 -3.60 -9.00
N SER A 38 5.63 -3.89 -10.30
CA SER A 38 6.18 -5.09 -10.93
C SER A 38 7.68 -5.27 -10.76
N ASN A 39 8.39 -4.19 -10.45
CA ASN A 39 9.82 -4.23 -10.17
C ASN A 39 10.17 -4.61 -8.72
N CYS A 40 9.20 -4.55 -7.81
CA CYS A 40 9.40 -4.83 -6.38
C CYS A 40 8.54 -5.99 -5.88
N PRO A 41 8.50 -7.16 -6.55
CA PRO A 41 7.58 -8.24 -6.20
C PRO A 41 7.84 -8.79 -4.78
N SER A 42 9.05 -8.65 -4.27
CA SER A 42 9.44 -9.07 -2.90
C SER A 42 8.67 -8.35 -1.79
N HIS A 43 8.09 -7.17 -2.07
CA HIS A 43 7.34 -6.39 -1.09
C HIS A 43 5.83 -6.61 -1.16
N VAL A 44 5.32 -7.42 -2.10
CA VAL A 44 3.87 -7.67 -2.25
C VAL A 44 3.29 -8.29 -0.98
N GLU A 45 3.96 -9.32 -0.44
CA GLU A 45 3.52 -10.00 0.79
C GLU A 45 3.52 -9.03 1.98
N GLU A 46 4.53 -8.17 2.07
CA GLU A 46 4.62 -7.14 3.11
C GLU A 46 3.47 -6.12 3.00
N LEU A 47 3.14 -5.67 1.78
CA LEU A 47 2.01 -4.77 1.57
C LEU A 47 0.70 -5.45 2.00
N ARG A 48 0.45 -6.70 1.59
CA ARG A 48 -0.75 -7.45 1.99
C ARG A 48 -0.88 -7.60 3.49
N GLN A 49 0.22 -7.86 4.19
CA GLN A 49 0.24 -7.92 5.65
C GLN A 49 -0.19 -6.57 6.25
N ARG A 50 0.34 -5.45 5.74
CA ARG A 50 -0.05 -4.10 6.21
C ARG A 50 -1.53 -3.80 5.97
N GLN A 51 -2.07 -4.18 4.80
CA GLN A 51 -3.49 -4.02 4.48
C GLN A 51 -4.38 -4.81 5.44
N ALA A 52 -4.03 -6.07 5.70
CA ALA A 52 -4.76 -6.92 6.64
C ALA A 52 -4.73 -6.33 8.06
N ASN A 53 -3.56 -5.88 8.50
CA ASN A 53 -3.38 -5.33 9.84
C ASN A 53 -4.15 -4.00 9.99
N LEU A 54 -4.15 -3.12 8.99
CA LEU A 54 -4.95 -1.90 9.00
C LEU A 54 -6.46 -2.23 9.05
N ALA A 55 -6.91 -3.22 8.29
CA ALA A 55 -8.30 -3.66 8.33
C ALA A 55 -8.68 -4.22 9.71
N GLU A 56 -7.77 -4.90 10.41
CA GLU A 56 -7.95 -5.35 11.80
C GLU A 56 -8.01 -4.18 12.78
N PHE A 57 -7.06 -3.24 12.71
CA PHE A 57 -7.07 -2.04 13.55
C PHE A 57 -8.33 -1.17 13.33
N ALA A 58 -8.79 -1.04 12.08
CA ALA A 58 -10.03 -0.33 11.76
C ALA A 58 -11.26 -0.98 12.42
N LYS A 59 -11.25 -2.31 12.61
CA LYS A 59 -12.29 -3.04 13.34
C LYS A 59 -12.19 -2.84 14.86
N GLU A 60 -10.99 -2.69 15.41
CA GLU A 60 -10.76 -2.51 16.85
C GLU A 60 -10.98 -1.07 17.34
N GLU A 61 -10.57 -0.05 16.57
CA GLU A 61 -10.85 1.38 16.86
C GLU A 61 -12.36 1.67 16.88
N MET A 62 -13.14 1.03 16.00
CA MET A 62 -14.61 1.10 16.03
C MET A 62 -15.24 0.42 17.25
N SER A 63 -14.47 -0.35 18.04
CA SER A 63 -14.96 -1.01 19.26
C SER A 63 -14.64 -0.24 20.55
N SER A 64 -13.82 0.82 20.52
CA SER A 64 -13.40 1.56 21.73
C SER A 64 -13.99 2.97 21.87
N GLY A 65 -14.83 3.39 20.94
CA GLY A 65 -15.59 4.64 21.04
C GLY A 65 -16.83 4.53 21.93
N ALA A 66 -16.65 4.35 23.25
CA ALA A 66 -17.73 4.50 24.23
C ALA A 66 -17.36 5.56 25.29
N SER A 67 -18.07 6.69 25.20
CA SER A 67 -18.48 7.63 26.26
C SER A 67 -17.38 8.37 27.05
N ALA A 68 -17.23 9.68 26.91
CA ALA A 68 -18.13 10.77 27.34
C ALA A 68 -18.03 11.07 28.85
N GLU A 69 -17.58 12.31 29.11
CA GLU A 69 -17.75 13.17 30.30
C GLU A 69 -17.11 12.78 31.63
#